data_AF-A0A949T4N4-F1
#
_entry.id   AF-A0A949T4N4-F1
#
_cell.length_a   1.000
_cell.length_b   1.000
_cell.length_c   1.000
_cell.angle_alpha   90.00
_cell.angle_beta   90.00
_cell.angle_gamma   90.00
#
_symmetry.space_group_name_H-M   'P 1'
#
loop_
_entity.id
_entity.type
_entity.pdbx_description
1 polymer ?
#
loop_
_entity_poly.entity_id
_entity_poly.type
_entity_poly.pdbx_seq_one_letter_code
_entity_poly.pdbx_strand_id
1 'polypeptide(L)'
;MSKKKTSRFDELIDAARSRQKRDKPQELIEEKVSLKSKSTDPDYVRTTVYLPKKLHRSLKLAAAANDRQMSDIMTELLEKWLSDKNSLQ
;
A
#
# COMPACT_ATOMS: atom_id res chain seq x y z
N MET A 1 -22.35 -1.41 49.77
CA MET A 1 -21.83 -0.48 48.74
C MET A 1 -20.42 -0.92 48.36
N SER A 2 -20.21 -1.52 47.18
CA SER A 2 -18.86 -1.90 46.70
C SER A 2 -18.52 -1.08 45.46
N LYS A 3 -17.52 -0.21 45.57
CA LYS A 3 -16.95 0.52 44.41
C LYS A 3 -16.19 -0.50 43.55
N LYS A 4 -16.74 -0.83 42.38
CA LYS A 4 -16.05 -1.66 41.38
C LYS A 4 -14.80 -0.90 40.93
N LYS A 5 -13.62 -1.53 41.05
CA LYS A 5 -12.35 -1.00 40.52
C LYS A 5 -12.44 -1.06 39.00
N THR A 6 -12.72 0.07 38.35
CA THR A 6 -12.62 0.22 36.91
C THR A 6 -11.15 0.08 36.52
N SER A 7 -10.85 -0.73 35.50
CA SER A 7 -9.48 -0.94 35.06
C SER A 7 -8.94 0.34 34.46
N ARG A 8 -7.66 0.66 34.68
CA ARG A 8 -6.98 1.81 34.06
C ARG A 8 -7.02 1.75 32.53
N PHE A 9 -7.18 0.55 31.97
CA PHE A 9 -7.40 0.36 30.54
C PHE A 9 -8.79 0.83 30.10
N ASP A 10 -9.84 0.60 30.90
CA ASP A 10 -11.19 1.05 30.56
C ASP A 10 -11.26 2.58 30.52
N GLU A 11 -10.58 3.24 31.45
CA GLU A 11 -10.48 4.71 31.47
C GLU A 11 -9.78 5.26 30.22
N LEU A 12 -8.72 4.60 29.74
CA LEU A 12 -8.02 5.00 28.52
C LEU A 12 -8.86 4.78 27.25
N ILE A 13 -9.54 3.64 27.16
CA ILE A 13 -10.42 3.31 26.02
C ILE A 13 -11.60 4.27 25.96
N ASP A 14 -12.20 4.59 27.10
CA ASP A 14 -13.35 5.50 27.17
C ASP A 14 -12.91 6.96 26.91
N ALA A 15 -11.74 7.37 27.41
CA ALA A 15 -11.14 8.65 27.09
C ALA A 15 -10.84 8.79 25.58
N ALA A 16 -10.31 7.76 24.93
CA ALA A 16 -10.08 7.75 23.49
C ALA A 16 -11.39 7.86 22.68
N ARG A 17 -12.44 7.13 23.10
CA ARG A 17 -13.76 7.17 22.45
C ARG A 17 -14.46 8.52 22.65
N SER A 18 -14.22 9.19 23.77
CA SER A 18 -14.78 10.53 24.05
C SER A 18 -14.20 11.62 23.14
N ARG A 19 -12.92 11.51 22.73
CA ARG A 19 -12.28 12.46 21.80
C ARG A 19 -12.91 12.41 20.40
N GLN A 20 -13.25 11.22 19.91
CA GLN A 20 -13.95 11.04 18.63
C GLN A 20 -15.33 11.71 18.56
N LYS A 21 -15.98 12.00 19.69
CA LYS A 21 -17.31 12.65 19.71
C LYS A 21 -17.25 14.18 19.74
N ARG A 22 -16.16 14.80 20.19
CA ARG A 22 -16.06 16.27 20.31
C ARG A 22 -15.60 16.92 19.01
N ASP A 23 -14.70 16.28 18.29
CA ASP A 23 -14.24 16.75 17.00
C ASP A 23 -15.03 16.00 15.93
N LYS A 24 -16.25 16.46 15.63
CA LYS A 24 -16.79 16.29 14.28
C LYS A 24 -16.10 17.35 13.43
N PRO A 25 -15.10 17.00 12.60
CA PRO A 25 -14.63 17.93 11.59
C PRO A 25 -15.82 18.17 10.67
N GLN A 26 -16.07 19.43 10.31
CA GLN A 26 -16.94 19.74 9.18
C GLN A 26 -16.58 18.82 8.02
N GLU A 27 -17.59 18.24 7.36
CA GLU A 27 -17.44 17.43 6.17
C GLU A 27 -16.85 18.29 5.06
N LEU A 28 -15.52 18.45 5.11
CA LEU A 28 -14.73 18.81 3.97
C LEU A 28 -14.95 17.65 3.02
N ILE A 29 -15.56 17.94 1.87
CA ILE A 29 -15.66 17.02 0.75
C ILE A 29 -14.22 16.81 0.29
N GLU A 30 -13.50 15.95 1.03
CA GLU A 30 -12.34 15.26 0.51
C GLU A 30 -12.93 14.39 -0.59
N GLU A 31 -12.79 14.84 -1.84
CA GLU A 31 -12.73 13.92 -2.96
C GLU A 31 -11.77 12.83 -2.53
N LYS A 32 -12.33 11.70 -2.09
CA LYS A 32 -11.60 10.46 -1.95
C LYS A 32 -11.18 10.11 -3.36
N VAL A 33 -10.05 10.66 -3.79
CA VAL A 33 -9.20 10.01 -4.76
C VAL A 33 -8.81 8.73 -4.06
N SER A 34 -9.68 7.72 -4.13
CA SER A 34 -9.36 6.39 -3.69
C SER A 34 -8.20 6.02 -4.58
N LEU A 35 -6.98 6.15 -4.06
CA LEU A 35 -5.79 5.60 -4.67
C LEU A 35 -6.07 4.10 -4.75
N LYS A 36 -6.72 3.66 -5.83
CA LYS A 36 -7.06 2.26 -6.05
C LYS A 36 -5.72 1.56 -6.03
N SER A 37 -5.53 0.70 -5.05
CA SER A 37 -4.32 -0.10 -5.00
C SER A 37 -4.23 -0.90 -6.30
N LYS A 38 -3.01 -1.18 -6.79
CA LYS A 38 -2.82 -1.99 -8.01
C LYS A 38 -3.51 -3.36 -7.97
N SER A 39 -3.85 -3.86 -6.77
CA SER A 39 -4.58 -5.11 -6.60
C SER A 39 -6.09 -4.98 -6.84
N THR A 40 -6.63 -3.77 -6.93
CA THR A 40 -8.06 -3.46 -7.11
C THR A 40 -8.33 -2.82 -8.47
N ASP A 41 -7.27 -2.53 -9.22
CA ASP A 41 -7.35 -2.00 -10.57
C ASP A 41 -7.64 -3.15 -11.56
N PRO A 42 -8.72 -3.08 -12.37
CA PRO A 42 -9.05 -4.13 -13.33
C PRO A 42 -8.00 -4.30 -14.44
N ASP A 43 -7.16 -3.30 -14.69
CA ASP A 43 -6.12 -3.36 -15.72
C ASP A 43 -4.87 -4.11 -15.25
N TYR A 44 -4.81 -4.53 -13.98
CA TYR A 44 -3.65 -5.20 -13.39
C TYR A 44 -3.97 -6.65 -12.98
N VAL A 45 -3.05 -7.55 -13.33
CA VAL A 45 -3.06 -8.95 -12.87
C VAL A 45 -1.83 -9.20 -11.98
N ARG A 46 -2.03 -9.84 -10.82
CA ARG A 46 -0.93 -10.20 -9.92
C ARG A 46 -0.14 -11.37 -10.50
N THR A 47 1.14 -11.15 -10.73
CA THR A 47 2.08 -12.18 -11.20
C THR A 47 3.13 -12.47 -10.12
N THR A 48 3.28 -13.74 -9.76
CA THR A 48 4.28 -14.21 -8.79
C THR A 48 5.33 -15.04 -9.49
N VAL A 49 6.61 -14.65 -9.38
CA VAL A 49 7.75 -15.35 -9.99
C VAL A 49 8.88 -15.51 -9.00
N TYR A 50 9.67 -16.57 -9.15
CA TYR A 50 10.90 -16.75 -8.39
C TYR A 50 12.05 -16.00 -9.06
N LEU A 51 12.72 -15.14 -8.29
CA LEU A 51 13.94 -14.46 -8.72
C LEU A 51 15.12 -14.90 -7.85
N PRO A 52 16.34 -15.02 -8.40
CA PRO A 52 17.54 -15.20 -7.59
C PRO A 52 17.67 -14.10 -6.52
N LYS A 53 18.07 -14.46 -5.30
CA LYS A 53 18.13 -13.50 -4.16
C LYS A 53 18.95 -12.25 -4.48
N LYS A 54 20.07 -12.42 -5.20
CA LYS A 54 20.93 -11.31 -5.63
C LYS A 54 20.19 -10.34 -6.54
N LEU A 55 19.43 -10.87 -7.51
CA LEU A 55 18.64 -10.09 -8.46
C LEU A 55 17.48 -9.36 -7.78
N HIS A 56 16.77 -10.03 -6.87
CA HIS A 56 15.72 -9.40 -6.08
C HIS A 56 16.24 -8.23 -5.25
N ARG A 57 17.42 -8.39 -4.63
CA ARG A 57 18.07 -7.33 -3.86
C ARG A 57 18.47 -6.15 -4.74
N SER A 58 19.08 -6.39 -5.90
CA SER A 58 19.44 -5.30 -6.82
C SER A 58 18.21 -4.56 -7.33
N LEU A 59 17.12 -5.28 -7.63
CA LEU A 59 15.86 -4.67 -8.04
C LEU A 59 15.26 -3.77 -6.94
N LYS A 60 15.29 -4.22 -5.68
CA LYS A 60 14.86 -3.38 -4.54
C LYS A 60 15.70 -2.11 -4.41
N LEU A 61 17.02 -2.23 -4.53
CA LEU A 61 17.92 -1.08 -4.45
C LEU A 61 17.66 -0.09 -5.59
N ALA A 62 17.49 -0.59 -6.82
CA ALA A 62 17.17 0.24 -7.97
C ALA A 62 15.82 0.96 -7.81
N ALA A 63 14.79 0.26 -7.32
CA ALA A 63 13.49 0.86 -7.01
C ALA A 63 13.61 2.01 -5.98
N ALA A 64 14.33 1.77 -4.89
CA ALA A 64 14.55 2.78 -3.85
C ALA A 64 15.37 3.97 -4.34
N ALA A 65 16.41 3.74 -5.15
CA ALA A 65 17.28 4.80 -5.65
C ALA A 65 16.59 5.74 -6.64
N ASN A 66 15.57 5.26 -7.36
CA ASN A 66 14.87 6.03 -8.39
C ASN A 66 13.47 6.48 -7.94
N ASP A 67 13.07 6.25 -6.69
CA ASP A 67 11.72 6.48 -6.17
C ASP A 67 10.61 5.85 -7.05
N ARG A 68 10.88 4.63 -7.55
CA ARG A 68 9.98 3.87 -8.42
C ARG A 68 9.47 2.61 -7.74
N GLN A 69 8.31 2.12 -8.16
CA GLN A 69 7.85 0.80 -7.72
C GLN A 69 8.54 -0.31 -8.51
N MET A 70 8.84 -1.43 -7.84
CA MET A 70 9.45 -2.60 -8.49
C MET A 70 8.58 -3.14 -9.63
N SER A 71 7.24 -3.04 -9.51
CA SER A 71 6.32 -3.44 -10.57
C SER A 71 6.56 -2.67 -11.85
N ASP A 72 6.83 -1.36 -11.76
CA ASP A 72 6.95 -0.50 -12.94
C ASP A 72 8.25 -0.80 -13.70
N ILE A 73 9.33 -1.04 -12.94
CA ILE A 73 10.61 -1.49 -13.49
C ILE A 73 10.44 -2.85 -14.19
N MET A 74 9.71 -3.79 -13.57
CA MET A 74 9.47 -5.10 -14.15
C MET A 74 8.60 -5.02 -15.42
N THR A 75 7.55 -4.21 -15.42
CA THR A 75 6.69 -3.99 -16.59
C THR A 75 7.50 -3.45 -17.76
N GLU A 76 8.29 -2.39 -17.56
CA GLU A 76 9.12 -1.78 -18.60
C GLU A 76 10.15 -2.78 -19.19
N LEU A 77 10.81 -3.57 -18.34
CA LEU A 77 11.73 -4.61 -18.78
C LEU A 77 11.04 -5.71 -19.61
N LEU A 78 9.84 -6.11 -19.20
CA LEU A 78 9.06 -7.14 -19.91
C LEU A 78 8.53 -6.62 -21.25
N GLU A 79 8.00 -5.40 -21.29
CA GLU A 79 7.57 -4.74 -22.52
C GLU A 79 8.71 -4.67 -23.52
N LYS A 80 9.87 -4.16 -23.10
CA LYS A 80 11.05 -4.08 -23.96
C LYS A 80 11.47 -5.46 -24.49
N TRP A 81 11.55 -6.46 -23.61
CA TRP A 81 11.93 -7.81 -24.02
C TRP A 81 10.93 -8.45 -25.00
N LEU A 82 9.63 -8.19 -24.84
CA LEU A 82 8.59 -8.67 -25.75
C LEU A 82 8.61 -7.92 -27.09
N SER A 83 8.83 -6.60 -27.07
CA SER A 83 8.97 -5.78 -28.28
C SER A 83 10.17 -6.23 -29.12
N ASP A 84 11.33 -6.46 -28.49
CA ASP A 84 12.52 -6.95 -29.18
C ASP A 84 12.25 -8.29 -29.88
N LYS A 85 11.49 -9.19 -29.24
CA LYS A 85 11.10 -10.48 -29.84
C LYS A 85 10.08 -10.37 -30.96
N ASN A 86 9.10 -9.48 -30.83
CA ASN A 86 8.09 -9.28 -31.87
C ASN A 86 8.66 -8.55 -33.08
N SER A 87 9.73 -7.76 -32.93
CA SER A 87 10.45 -7.15 -34.06
C SER A 87 11.30 -8.14 -34.87
N LEU A 88 11.44 -9.37 -34.38
CA LEU A 88 12.18 -10.47 -35.03
C LEU A 88 11.25 -11.50 -35.69
N GLN A 89 9.94 -11.24 -35.73
CA GLN A 89 8.93 -11.98 -36.50
C GLN A 89 8.45 -11.16 -37.69
#